data_AF-A0A7J5EVF4-F1
#
_entry.id   AF-A0A7J5EVF4-F1
#
_cell.length_a   1.000
_cell.length_b   1.000
_cell.length_c   1.000
_cell.angle_alpha   90.00
_cell.angle_beta   90.00
_cell.angle_gamma   90.00
#
_symmetry.space_group_name_H-M   'P 1'
#
loop_
_entity.id
_entity.type
_entity.pdbx_description
1 polymer ?
#
loop_
_entity_poly.entity_id
_entity_poly.type
_entity_poly.pdbx_seq_one_letter_code
_entity_poly.pdbx_strand_id
1 'polypeptide(L)'
;MTNLVPPGSPAAAIVAEEERLLGQVAARAAMGEDEDEGPRASDDDIDRDLISLRDQIGEARAEDLPPLIEQMTRLAALRGRLGGSKMAPIDLASPYFAHMRLKESGKSRDVLVGKRGFIDRQSNVQIVDWRNAPVSRIYYRYEEGDDYEEEIAGRRVDGVVEARRNISINKGTLRRIGAPQGTFIKDARGRWVQAVGTMQPVLHGGQGKAARPVAAPGPRGKLGVHHGPGVRADKALPEIAALIDKEQFELISHPESGIVVIQGGAGSGKTTVALHRVAYLNFADGKRFRPNAMLFVVPSQALVRYVAGVLPALGVNGVPVVTYTSWARSTRLKLLPDTPVKYNDDPPENVSRVKKHPRMLDILTALVARQARQI
;
A
#
# COMPACT_ATOMS: atom_id res chain seq x y z
N MET A 1 23.20 30.84 -0.50
CA MET A 1 21.97 31.53 -0.91
C MET A 1 20.79 30.75 -0.35
N THR A 2 19.93 31.40 0.41
CA THR A 2 18.81 30.76 1.12
C THR A 2 17.62 30.67 0.17
N ASN A 3 17.27 29.47 -0.31
CA ASN A 3 16.12 29.26 -1.20
C ASN A 3 14.81 29.27 -0.41
N LEU A 4 14.53 30.37 0.30
CA LEU A 4 13.25 30.55 0.98
C LEU A 4 12.15 30.70 -0.06
N VAL A 5 10.99 30.08 0.18
CA VAL A 5 9.81 30.27 -0.66
C VAL A 5 9.31 31.71 -0.45
N PRO A 6 9.34 32.58 -1.48
CA PRO A 6 8.94 33.97 -1.32
C PRO A 6 7.42 34.09 -1.12
N PRO A 7 6.95 34.98 -0.22
CA PRO A 7 5.53 35.27 -0.07
C PRO A 7 4.91 35.72 -1.41
N GLY A 8 3.72 35.23 -1.74
CA GLY A 8 3.02 35.57 -2.99
C GLY A 8 3.53 34.86 -4.25
N SER A 9 4.54 33.99 -4.15
CA SER A 9 4.97 33.15 -5.27
C SER A 9 3.97 32.01 -5.54
N PRO A 10 3.97 31.41 -6.75
CA PRO A 10 3.20 30.19 -7.03
C PRO A 10 3.51 29.06 -6.04
N ALA A 11 4.77 28.96 -5.59
CA ALA A 11 5.19 28.03 -4.56
C ALA A 11 4.54 28.30 -3.19
N ALA A 12 4.38 29.58 -2.81
CA ALA A 12 3.68 29.94 -1.57
C ALA A 12 2.18 29.62 -1.66
N ALA A 13 1.56 29.74 -2.84
CA ALA A 13 0.17 29.34 -3.04
C ALA A 13 -0.04 27.83 -2.84
N ILE A 14 0.86 27.00 -3.40
CA ILE A 14 0.85 25.54 -3.19
C ILE A 14 0.97 25.21 -1.70
N VAL A 15 1.91 25.83 -1.00
CA VAL A 15 2.12 25.61 0.44
C VAL A 15 0.89 25.99 1.26
N ALA A 16 0.32 27.18 1.01
CA ALA A 16 -0.84 27.68 1.75
C ALA A 16 -2.07 26.80 1.52
N GLU A 17 -2.22 26.27 0.31
CA GLU A 17 -3.30 25.35 -0.05
C GLU A 17 -3.18 24.03 0.72
N GLU A 18 -1.99 23.42 0.79
CA GLU A 18 -1.78 22.20 1.56
C GLU A 18 -1.97 22.42 3.07
N GLU A 19 -1.49 23.54 3.60
CA GLU A 19 -1.69 23.90 5.01
C GLU A 19 -3.19 24.07 5.33
N ARG A 20 -3.97 24.65 4.40
CA ARG A 20 -5.44 24.76 4.52
C ARG A 20 -6.12 23.39 4.51
N LEU A 21 -5.75 22.51 3.57
CA LEU A 21 -6.34 21.17 3.45
C LEU A 21 -6.06 20.33 4.70
N LEU A 22 -4.82 20.32 5.19
CA LEU A 22 -4.49 19.62 6.43
C LEU A 22 -5.23 20.21 7.65
N GLY A 23 -5.37 21.54 7.72
CA GLY A 23 -6.14 22.20 8.77
C GLY A 23 -7.61 21.79 8.77
N GLN A 24 -8.24 21.67 7.59
CA GLN A 24 -9.62 21.20 7.45
C GLN A 24 -9.79 19.75 7.92
N VAL A 25 -8.86 18.87 7.52
CA VAL A 25 -8.86 17.46 7.96
C VAL A 25 -8.69 17.35 9.48
N ALA A 26 -7.75 18.11 10.06
CA ALA A 26 -7.48 18.08 11.49
C ALA A 26 -8.65 18.63 12.32
N ALA A 27 -9.25 19.75 11.91
CA ALA A 27 -10.40 20.35 12.59
C ALA A 27 -11.60 19.40 12.61
N ARG A 28 -11.84 18.65 11.53
CA ARG A 28 -12.96 17.70 11.47
C ARG A 28 -12.71 16.41 12.22
N ALA A 29 -11.50 15.88 12.20
CA ALA A 29 -11.17 14.74 13.03
C ALA A 29 -11.32 15.05 14.54
N ALA A 30 -11.08 16.31 14.95
CA ALA A 30 -11.34 16.76 16.32
C ALA A 30 -12.84 16.95 16.65
N MET A 31 -13.71 17.14 15.65
CA MET A 31 -15.17 17.22 15.83
C MET A 31 -15.86 15.85 15.73
N GLY A 32 -15.18 14.84 15.18
CA GLY A 32 -15.74 13.53 14.83
C GLY A 32 -15.64 12.45 15.92
N GLU A 33 -15.29 12.81 17.16
CA GLU A 33 -15.36 11.87 18.30
C GLU A 33 -16.76 11.79 18.93
N ASP A 34 -17.69 12.71 18.61
CA ASP A 34 -18.96 12.86 19.36
C ASP A 34 -20.29 12.63 18.59
N GLU A 35 -20.35 12.37 17.27
CA GLU A 35 -21.64 12.35 16.54
C GLU A 35 -21.85 11.27 15.46
N ASP A 36 -21.86 9.97 15.80
CA ASP A 36 -22.47 8.97 14.88
C ASP A 36 -23.15 7.78 15.59
N GLU A 37 -23.85 8.02 16.72
CA GLU A 37 -24.85 7.10 17.30
C GLU A 37 -26.28 7.44 16.82
N GLY A 38 -26.47 7.56 15.51
CA GLY A 38 -27.81 7.47 14.90
C GLY A 38 -28.12 6.02 14.50
N PRO A 39 -29.37 5.53 14.60
CA PRO A 39 -29.70 4.14 14.29
C PRO A 39 -29.54 3.89 12.78
N ARG A 40 -28.37 3.39 12.38
CA ARG A 40 -28.13 2.80 11.05
C ARG A 40 -28.16 1.28 11.24
N ALA A 41 -28.87 0.58 10.35
CA ALA A 41 -28.85 -0.88 10.31
C ALA A 41 -27.40 -1.35 10.32
N SER A 42 -27.01 -2.07 11.36
CA SER A 42 -25.63 -2.46 11.57
C SER A 42 -25.25 -3.56 10.57
N ASP A 43 -23.97 -3.67 10.23
CA ASP A 43 -23.44 -4.79 9.42
C ASP A 43 -23.83 -6.15 10.07
N ASP A 44 -23.98 -6.15 11.40
CA ASP A 44 -24.43 -7.29 12.21
C ASP A 44 -25.93 -7.62 12.00
N ASP A 45 -26.78 -6.63 11.69
CA ASP A 45 -28.19 -6.84 11.36
C ASP A 45 -28.35 -7.41 9.94
N ILE A 46 -27.57 -6.91 8.99
CA ILE A 46 -27.57 -7.42 7.61
C ILE A 46 -27.00 -8.85 7.56
N ASP A 47 -25.96 -9.14 8.33
CA ASP A 47 -25.41 -10.49 8.44
C ASP A 47 -26.43 -11.45 9.09
N ARG A 48 -27.20 -10.99 10.08
CA ARG A 48 -28.29 -11.78 10.67
C ARG A 48 -29.39 -12.08 9.66
N ASP A 49 -29.78 -11.09 8.85
CA ASP A 49 -30.80 -11.23 7.82
C ASP A 49 -30.33 -12.15 6.67
N LEU A 50 -29.05 -12.08 6.28
CA LEU A 50 -28.46 -12.99 5.29
C LEU A 50 -28.40 -14.43 5.80
N ILE A 51 -28.11 -14.65 7.09
CA ILE A 51 -28.14 -15.97 7.71
C ILE A 51 -29.57 -16.50 7.72
N SER A 52 -30.55 -15.68 8.11
CA SER A 52 -31.96 -16.06 8.12
C SER A 52 -32.47 -16.43 6.71
N LEU A 53 -32.13 -15.64 5.69
CA LEU A 53 -32.52 -15.93 4.30
C LEU A 53 -31.84 -17.19 3.75
N ARG A 54 -30.57 -17.44 4.10
CA ARG A 54 -29.88 -18.67 3.71
C ARG A 54 -30.59 -19.90 4.31
N ASP A 55 -30.99 -19.81 5.58
CA ASP A 55 -31.66 -20.92 6.26
C ASP A 55 -33.08 -21.12 5.68
N GLN A 56 -33.80 -20.04 5.35
CA GLN A 56 -35.08 -20.11 4.62
C GLN A 56 -34.94 -20.72 3.22
N ILE A 57 -33.88 -20.40 2.47
CA ILE A 57 -33.60 -21.03 1.16
C ILE A 57 -33.34 -22.53 1.32
N GLY A 58 -32.71 -22.95 2.42
CA GLY A 58 -32.46 -24.35 2.73
C GLY A 58 -33.74 -25.15 3.00
N GLU A 59 -34.81 -24.49 3.45
CA GLU A 59 -36.10 -25.11 3.80
C GLU A 59 -37.21 -24.86 2.76
N ALA A 60 -36.97 -23.96 1.79
CA ALA A 60 -37.97 -23.51 0.83
C ALA A 60 -38.28 -24.52 -0.29
N ARG A 61 -39.52 -24.46 -0.81
CA ARG A 61 -39.95 -25.24 -1.98
C ARG A 61 -39.41 -24.59 -3.26
N ALA A 62 -39.30 -25.37 -4.34
CA ALA A 62 -38.73 -24.91 -5.62
C ALA A 62 -39.40 -23.67 -6.21
N GLU A 63 -40.68 -23.44 -5.87
CA GLU A 63 -41.48 -22.30 -6.33
C GLU A 63 -41.12 -20.99 -5.61
N ASP A 64 -40.62 -21.06 -4.37
CA ASP A 64 -40.29 -19.90 -3.51
C ASP A 64 -38.81 -19.52 -3.55
N LEU A 65 -37.96 -20.34 -4.20
CA LEU A 65 -36.52 -20.08 -4.33
C LEU A 65 -36.19 -18.79 -5.08
N PRO A 66 -36.81 -18.48 -6.24
CA PRO A 66 -36.45 -17.29 -7.02
C PRO A 66 -36.56 -15.96 -6.25
N PRO A 67 -37.67 -15.63 -5.55
CA PRO A 67 -37.77 -14.38 -4.80
C PRO A 67 -36.81 -14.31 -3.60
N LEU A 68 -36.55 -15.43 -2.92
CA LEU A 68 -35.59 -15.48 -1.80
C LEU A 68 -34.15 -15.24 -2.25
N ILE A 69 -33.75 -15.81 -3.40
CA ILE A 69 -32.42 -15.58 -3.99
C ILE A 69 -32.28 -14.12 -4.44
N GLU A 70 -33.33 -13.51 -5.00
CA GLU A 70 -33.29 -12.09 -5.39
C GLU A 70 -33.12 -11.19 -4.16
N GLN A 71 -33.86 -11.46 -3.08
CA GLN A 71 -33.76 -10.73 -1.82
C GLN A 71 -32.37 -10.87 -1.18
N MET A 72 -31.81 -12.08 -1.16
CA MET A 72 -30.45 -12.34 -0.68
C MET A 72 -29.40 -11.61 -1.52
N THR A 73 -29.56 -11.61 -2.85
CA THR A 73 -28.66 -10.89 -3.76
C THR A 73 -28.73 -9.38 -3.53
N ARG A 74 -29.93 -8.84 -3.28
CA ARG A 74 -30.16 -7.43 -2.97
C ARG A 74 -29.50 -7.04 -1.64
N LEU A 75 -29.64 -7.86 -0.60
CA LEU A 75 -28.98 -7.64 0.70
C LEU A 75 -27.47 -7.82 0.62
N ALA A 76 -26.96 -8.78 -0.16
CA ALA A 76 -25.52 -8.94 -0.40
C ALA A 76 -24.91 -7.75 -1.16
N ALA A 77 -25.64 -7.19 -2.14
CA ALA A 77 -25.24 -5.96 -2.82
C ALA A 77 -25.30 -4.73 -1.91
N LEU A 78 -26.30 -4.64 -1.03
CA LEU A 78 -26.39 -3.64 0.03
C LEU A 78 -25.23 -3.76 1.03
N ARG A 79 -24.87 -4.98 1.44
CA ARG A 79 -23.66 -5.25 2.23
C ARG A 79 -22.40 -4.84 1.49
N GLY A 80 -22.28 -5.08 0.19
CA GLY A 80 -21.14 -4.62 -0.60
C GLY A 80 -21.03 -3.08 -0.68
N ARG A 81 -22.18 -2.38 -0.66
CA ARG A 81 -22.25 -0.91 -0.65
C ARG A 81 -22.03 -0.30 0.75
N LEU A 82 -22.55 -0.95 1.79
CA LEU A 82 -22.41 -0.56 3.20
C LEU A 82 -21.09 -1.04 3.81
N GLY A 83 -20.45 -2.02 3.19
CA GLY A 83 -19.08 -2.47 3.42
C GLY A 83 -18.02 -1.42 3.05
N GLY A 84 -18.42 -0.17 2.84
CA GLY A 84 -17.60 0.98 3.22
C GLY A 84 -17.34 0.89 4.72
N SER A 85 -16.35 0.05 5.08
CA SER A 85 -15.76 -0.21 6.39
C SER A 85 -16.30 0.70 7.49
N LYS A 86 -16.75 0.13 8.63
CA LYS A 86 -16.68 0.81 9.94
C LYS A 86 -15.38 1.60 9.94
N MET A 87 -15.44 2.92 9.78
CA MET A 87 -14.29 3.74 9.45
C MET A 87 -13.49 3.87 10.74
N ALA A 88 -12.47 3.04 10.90
CA ALA A 88 -11.52 3.18 11.99
C ALA A 88 -10.92 4.59 11.94
N PRO A 89 -10.68 5.23 13.10
CA PRO A 89 -10.24 6.62 13.16
C PRO A 89 -9.00 6.85 12.29
N ILE A 90 -8.98 7.98 11.58
CA ILE A 90 -7.85 8.38 10.75
C ILE A 90 -6.64 8.60 11.66
N ASP A 91 -5.45 8.19 11.21
CA ASP A 91 -4.23 8.59 11.89
C ASP A 91 -3.96 10.08 11.64
N LEU A 92 -4.28 10.92 12.63
CA LEU A 92 -4.05 12.36 12.56
C LEU A 92 -2.57 12.75 12.46
N ALA A 93 -1.64 11.84 12.80
CA ALA A 93 -0.22 12.10 12.64
C ALA A 93 0.21 12.12 11.16
N SER A 94 -0.47 11.33 10.31
CA SER A 94 -0.28 11.29 8.85
C SER A 94 -1.58 10.85 8.13
N PRO A 95 -2.53 11.78 7.95
CA PRO A 95 -3.85 11.44 7.43
C PRO A 95 -3.85 11.09 5.93
N TYR A 96 -3.00 11.75 5.14
CA TYR A 96 -2.85 11.53 3.71
C TYR A 96 -1.40 11.79 3.28
N PHE A 97 -0.99 11.19 2.16
CA PHE A 97 0.35 11.30 1.61
C PHE A 97 0.37 11.82 0.16
N ALA A 98 -0.79 11.97 -0.44
CA ALA A 98 -0.93 12.49 -1.79
C ALA A 98 -2.17 13.38 -1.91
N HIS A 99 -2.07 14.38 -2.76
CA HIS A 99 -3.18 15.26 -3.12
C HIS A 99 -3.24 15.33 -4.64
N MET A 100 -4.43 15.15 -5.20
CA MET A 100 -4.71 15.42 -6.60
C MET A 100 -5.95 16.30 -6.74
N ARG A 101 -5.94 17.18 -7.73
CA ARG A 101 -7.12 17.92 -8.16
C ARG A 101 -7.60 17.37 -9.49
N LEU A 102 -8.84 16.93 -9.53
CA LEU A 102 -9.48 16.39 -10.73
C LEU A 102 -10.54 17.36 -11.22
N LYS A 103 -10.56 17.64 -12.52
CA LYS A 103 -11.60 18.42 -13.17
C LYS A 103 -12.47 17.51 -14.03
N GLU A 104 -13.75 17.44 -13.69
CA GLU A 104 -14.76 16.61 -14.35
C GLU A 104 -15.97 17.47 -14.69
N SER A 105 -16.45 17.43 -15.94
CA SER A 105 -17.64 18.18 -16.36
C SER A 105 -17.64 19.67 -15.94
N GLY A 106 -16.46 20.31 -15.95
CA GLY A 106 -16.28 21.72 -15.56
C GLY A 106 -16.20 22.00 -14.06
N LYS A 107 -16.30 20.99 -13.18
CA LYS A 107 -16.13 21.12 -11.72
C LYS A 107 -14.79 20.53 -11.28
N SER A 108 -14.04 21.29 -10.49
CA SER A 108 -12.81 20.80 -9.86
C SER A 108 -13.10 20.25 -8.47
N ARG A 109 -12.50 19.10 -8.15
CA ARG A 109 -12.59 18.43 -6.85
C ARG A 109 -11.20 18.08 -6.33
N ASP A 110 -10.97 18.31 -5.05
CA ASP A 110 -9.73 17.93 -4.36
C ASP A 110 -9.89 16.52 -3.78
N VAL A 111 -9.01 15.61 -4.19
CA VAL A 111 -8.99 14.22 -3.72
C VAL A 111 -7.66 13.98 -3.01
N LEU A 112 -7.73 13.67 -1.73
CA LEU A 112 -6.59 13.31 -0.90
C LEU A 112 -6.45 11.80 -0.90
N VAL A 113 -5.23 11.27 -0.97
CA VAL A 113 -4.95 9.83 -0.95
C VAL A 113 -4.18 9.49 0.31
N GLY A 114 -4.72 8.54 1.08
CA GLY A 114 -4.16 8.09 2.34
C GLY A 114 -4.24 6.58 2.52
N LYS A 115 -3.85 6.10 3.70
CA LYS A 115 -3.94 4.68 4.07
C LYS A 115 -5.32 4.24 4.52
N ARG A 116 -6.21 5.20 4.79
CA ARG A 116 -7.58 4.99 5.24
C ARG A 116 -8.47 6.02 4.55
N GLY A 117 -9.69 5.62 4.22
CA GLY A 117 -10.68 6.53 3.64
C GLY A 117 -11.31 7.42 4.71
N PHE A 118 -11.61 8.66 4.33
CA PHE A 118 -12.44 9.60 5.07
C PHE A 118 -13.25 10.44 4.09
N ILE A 119 -14.56 10.46 4.25
CA ILE A 119 -15.45 11.19 3.35
C ILE A 119 -16.15 12.26 4.16
N ASP A 120 -15.92 13.53 3.82
CA ASP A 120 -16.70 14.64 4.33
C ASP A 120 -17.50 15.27 3.19
N ARG A 121 -18.83 15.19 3.29
CA ARG A 121 -19.76 15.79 2.30
C ARG A 121 -19.91 17.30 2.49
N GLN A 122 -19.51 17.87 3.62
CA GLN A 122 -19.66 19.30 3.93
C GLN A 122 -18.44 20.13 3.49
N SER A 123 -17.22 19.57 3.55
CA SER A 123 -15.99 20.30 3.22
C SER A 123 -15.49 20.13 1.78
N ASN A 124 -16.13 19.27 0.97
CA ASN A 124 -15.65 18.87 -0.37
C ASN A 124 -14.23 18.28 -0.36
N VAL A 125 -13.73 17.85 0.81
CA VAL A 125 -12.44 17.18 0.97
C VAL A 125 -12.70 15.71 1.25
N GLN A 126 -12.16 14.85 0.38
CA GLN A 126 -12.28 13.41 0.51
C GLN A 126 -10.89 12.79 0.59
N ILE A 127 -10.61 12.06 1.66
CA ILE A 127 -9.47 11.15 1.74
C ILE A 127 -9.90 9.78 1.24
N VAL A 128 -9.18 9.23 0.28
CA VAL A 128 -9.43 7.91 -0.28
C VAL A 128 -8.30 6.96 0.11
N ASP A 129 -8.65 5.69 0.36
CA ASP A 129 -7.65 4.65 0.56
C ASP A 129 -7.01 4.29 -0.78
N TRP A 130 -5.68 4.40 -0.86
CA TRP A 130 -4.91 4.10 -2.07
C TRP A 130 -5.12 2.68 -2.61
N ARG A 131 -5.49 1.72 -1.74
CA ARG A 131 -5.67 0.30 -2.08
C ARG A 131 -6.99 0.00 -2.78
N ASN A 132 -8.03 0.79 -2.52
CA ASN A 132 -9.39 0.48 -2.96
C ASN A 132 -9.92 1.42 -4.02
N ALA A 133 -9.66 2.71 -3.81
CA ALA A 133 -10.45 3.71 -4.48
C ALA A 133 -10.09 3.70 -5.96
N PRO A 134 -11.02 3.46 -6.90
CA PRO A 134 -10.66 3.45 -8.32
C PRO A 134 -10.02 4.78 -8.76
N VAL A 135 -10.40 5.88 -8.09
CA VAL A 135 -9.79 7.21 -8.26
C VAL A 135 -8.30 7.27 -7.86
N SER A 136 -7.80 6.38 -6.99
CA SER A 136 -6.36 6.31 -6.67
C SER A 136 -5.53 5.82 -7.86
N ARG A 137 -6.12 5.07 -8.79
CA ARG A 137 -5.44 4.65 -10.04
C ARG A 137 -5.04 5.87 -10.86
N ILE A 138 -5.84 6.94 -10.83
CA ILE A 138 -5.56 8.17 -11.56
C ILE A 138 -4.24 8.77 -11.08
N TYR A 139 -4.01 8.81 -9.76
CA TYR A 139 -2.75 9.30 -9.18
C TYR A 139 -1.52 8.55 -9.66
N TYR A 140 -1.61 7.23 -9.84
CA TYR A 140 -0.46 6.40 -10.22
C TYR A 140 -0.27 6.31 -11.73
N ARG A 141 -1.34 6.47 -12.53
CA ARG A 141 -1.30 6.27 -13.98
C ARG A 141 -1.11 7.54 -14.80
N TYR A 142 -1.50 8.69 -14.26
CA TYR A 142 -1.53 9.96 -14.97
C TYR A 142 -0.65 11.02 -14.27
N GLU A 143 -0.13 11.96 -15.05
CA GLU A 143 0.64 13.11 -14.59
C GLU A 143 -0.23 14.38 -14.51
N GLU A 144 0.33 15.43 -13.93
CA GLU A 144 -0.35 16.73 -13.90
C GLU A 144 -0.44 17.30 -15.31
N GLY A 145 -1.65 17.68 -15.72
CA GLY A 145 -1.98 18.15 -17.05
C GLY A 145 -2.50 17.06 -17.99
N ASP A 146 -2.45 15.78 -17.61
CA ASP A 146 -2.96 14.69 -18.45
C ASP A 146 -4.50 14.64 -18.42
N ASP A 147 -5.06 14.36 -19.60
CA ASP A 147 -6.43 13.86 -19.73
C ASP A 147 -6.47 12.40 -19.27
N TYR A 148 -7.43 12.06 -18.40
CA TYR A 148 -7.63 10.69 -17.94
C TYR A 148 -9.00 10.17 -18.36
N GLU A 149 -9.06 8.86 -18.55
CA GLU A 149 -10.29 8.12 -18.80
C GLU A 149 -10.21 6.81 -18.02
N GLU A 150 -11.02 6.68 -16.98
CA GLU A 150 -11.02 5.52 -16.09
C GLU A 150 -12.44 5.02 -15.83
N GLU A 151 -12.56 3.71 -15.60
CA GLU A 151 -13.82 3.12 -15.18
C GLU A 151 -13.89 3.04 -13.65
N ILE A 152 -14.71 3.91 -13.06
CA ILE A 152 -14.89 4.03 -11.61
C ILE A 152 -16.28 3.51 -11.25
N ALA A 153 -16.35 2.40 -10.53
CA ALA A 153 -17.61 1.78 -10.07
C ALA A 153 -18.63 1.53 -11.21
N GLY A 154 -18.14 1.05 -12.36
CA GLY A 154 -18.97 0.74 -13.53
C GLY A 154 -19.44 1.97 -14.32
N ARG A 155 -18.88 3.16 -14.04
CA ARG A 155 -19.10 4.38 -14.81
C ARG A 155 -17.79 4.81 -15.43
N ARG A 156 -17.81 5.15 -16.73
CA ARG A 156 -16.69 5.83 -17.37
C ARG A 156 -16.64 7.26 -16.84
N VAL A 157 -15.48 7.65 -16.35
CA VAL A 157 -15.20 9.00 -15.85
C VAL A 157 -14.03 9.53 -16.64
N ASP A 158 -14.27 10.65 -17.32
CA ASP A 158 -13.27 11.42 -18.05
C ASP A 158 -13.04 12.79 -17.39
N GLY A 159 -11.81 13.27 -17.48
CA GLY A 159 -11.44 14.55 -16.91
C GLY A 159 -9.97 14.88 -17.07
N VAL A 160 -9.54 15.94 -16.39
CA VAL A 160 -8.15 16.42 -16.41
C VAL A 160 -7.57 16.41 -15.00
N VAL A 161 -6.33 15.98 -14.86
CA VAL A 161 -5.57 16.12 -13.61
C VAL A 161 -4.97 17.53 -13.55
N GLU A 162 -5.61 18.46 -12.82
CA GLU A 162 -5.15 19.86 -12.73
C GLU A 162 -3.94 20.03 -11.79
N ALA A 163 -3.84 19.19 -10.76
CA ALA A 163 -2.73 19.23 -9.82
C ALA A 163 -2.42 17.83 -9.30
N ARG A 164 -1.14 17.50 -9.15
CA ARG A 164 -0.69 16.26 -8.49
C ARG A 164 0.48 16.54 -7.55
N ARG A 165 0.34 16.15 -6.28
CA ARG A 165 1.31 16.47 -5.24
C ARG A 165 1.55 15.30 -4.29
N ASN A 166 2.81 15.15 -3.88
CA ASN A 166 3.29 14.17 -2.92
C ASN A 166 3.52 14.88 -1.59
N ILE A 167 2.91 14.39 -0.52
CA ILE A 167 2.85 15.07 0.76
C ILE A 167 3.50 14.20 1.83
N SER A 168 4.33 14.81 2.68
CA SER A 168 4.85 14.18 3.89
C SER A 168 4.37 14.94 5.10
N ILE A 169 3.57 14.26 5.93
CA ILE A 169 3.05 14.77 7.18
C ILE A 169 3.74 13.99 8.30
N ASN A 170 4.13 14.69 9.36
CA ASN A 170 4.69 14.07 10.54
C ASN A 170 4.12 14.74 11.78
N LYS A 171 3.46 13.97 12.64
CA LYS A 171 2.78 14.46 13.85
C LYS A 171 1.84 15.63 13.54
N GLY A 172 1.04 15.49 12.48
CA GLY A 172 0.05 16.50 12.07
C GLY A 172 0.67 17.77 11.48
N THR A 173 1.97 17.79 11.18
CA THR A 173 2.65 18.94 10.55
C THR A 173 3.17 18.58 9.17
N LEU A 174 2.92 19.42 8.17
CA LEU A 174 3.51 19.30 6.83
C LEU A 174 5.03 19.49 6.90
N ARG A 175 5.78 18.51 6.39
CA ARG A 175 7.24 18.51 6.34
C ARG A 175 7.76 18.69 4.93
N ARG A 176 7.08 18.11 3.95
CA ARG A 176 7.49 18.13 2.55
C ARG A 176 6.28 18.14 1.63
N ILE A 177 6.37 18.92 0.56
CA ILE A 177 5.43 18.94 -0.56
C ILE A 177 6.26 18.76 -1.83
N GLY A 178 6.04 17.69 -2.56
CA GLY A 178 6.62 17.46 -3.89
C GLY A 178 5.56 17.72 -4.94
N ALA A 179 5.83 18.61 -5.88
CA ALA A 179 4.96 18.89 -7.02
C ALA A 179 5.80 18.99 -8.30
N PRO A 180 5.20 18.97 -9.50
CA PRO A 180 5.92 19.22 -10.76
C PRO A 180 6.69 20.55 -10.76
N GLN A 181 6.18 21.55 -10.04
CA GLN A 181 6.77 22.88 -9.91
C GLN A 181 8.00 22.91 -8.98
N GLY A 182 8.24 21.85 -8.20
CA GLY A 182 9.39 21.74 -7.31
C GLY A 182 9.11 20.95 -6.03
N THR A 183 10.16 20.75 -5.23
CA THR A 183 10.06 20.17 -3.89
C THR A 183 10.23 21.25 -2.84
N PHE A 184 9.26 21.36 -1.95
CA PHE A 184 9.23 22.31 -0.84
C PHE A 184 9.41 21.54 0.47
N ILE A 185 10.31 22.01 1.33
CA ILE A 185 10.64 21.37 2.61
C ILE A 185 10.51 22.41 3.73
N LYS A 186 9.95 22.01 4.86
CA LYS A 186 9.86 22.85 6.05
C LYS A 186 11.15 22.72 6.88
N ASP A 187 11.87 23.83 7.05
CA ASP A 187 13.11 23.88 7.83
C ASP A 187 12.86 23.69 9.34
N ALA A 188 13.93 23.54 10.13
CA ALA A 188 13.82 23.37 11.59
C ALA A 188 13.24 24.61 12.31
N ARG A 189 13.19 25.77 11.64
CA ARG A 189 12.61 27.02 12.15
C ARG A 189 11.16 27.21 11.67
N GLY A 190 10.57 26.20 11.01
CA GLY A 190 9.20 26.23 10.51
C GLY A 190 9.00 26.97 9.19
N ARG A 191 10.06 27.40 8.51
CA ARG A 191 9.99 28.15 7.26
C ARG A 191 10.10 27.22 6.05
N TRP A 192 9.37 27.55 5.00
CA TRP A 192 9.40 26.79 3.75
C TRP A 192 10.60 27.18 2.89
N VAL A 193 11.35 26.18 2.45
CA VAL A 193 12.46 26.31 1.51
C VAL A 193 12.20 25.45 0.28
N GLN A 194 12.50 26.00 -0.90
CA GLN A 194 12.48 25.24 -2.14
C GLN A 194 13.81 24.48 -2.29
N ALA A 195 13.74 23.16 -2.39
CA ALA A 195 14.90 22.33 -2.61
C ALA A 195 15.41 22.54 -4.05
N VAL A 196 16.63 23.06 -4.20
CA VAL A 196 17.29 23.23 -5.50
C VAL A 196 18.22 22.06 -5.74
N GLY A 197 18.10 21.40 -6.89
CA GLY A 197 18.95 20.28 -7.29
C GLY A 197 18.67 18.94 -6.58
N THR A 198 17.70 18.88 -5.66
CA THR A 198 17.22 17.61 -5.11
C THR A 198 16.07 17.14 -5.98
N MET A 199 16.35 16.28 -6.98
CA MET A 199 15.29 15.56 -7.70
C MET A 199 14.39 14.85 -6.68
N GLN A 200 13.10 14.74 -6.99
CA GLN A 200 12.22 13.85 -6.26
C GLN A 200 12.88 12.47 -6.19
N PRO A 201 12.90 11.78 -5.03
CA PRO A 201 13.37 10.41 -4.96
C PRO A 201 12.34 9.53 -5.72
N VAL A 202 12.48 9.44 -7.03
CA VAL A 202 11.68 8.55 -7.88
C VAL A 202 12.21 7.13 -7.68
N LEU A 203 11.34 6.17 -7.39
CA LEU A 203 11.70 4.75 -7.30
C LEU A 203 11.87 4.11 -8.69
N HIS A 204 12.45 4.82 -9.65
CA HIS A 204 12.72 4.28 -10.98
C HIS A 204 13.99 3.41 -10.98
N GLY A 205 13.96 2.30 -11.73
CA GLY A 205 15.12 1.43 -11.89
C GLY A 205 15.21 0.83 -13.29
N GLY A 206 16.13 1.34 -14.11
CA GLY A 206 16.54 0.74 -15.39
C GLY A 206 18.05 0.91 -15.60
N GLN A 207 18.70 -0.02 -16.31
CA GLN A 207 20.12 0.13 -16.66
C GLN A 207 20.32 1.44 -17.45
N GLY A 208 21.25 2.28 -17.00
CA GLY A 208 21.63 3.53 -17.68
C GLY A 208 20.82 4.78 -17.33
N LYS A 209 19.76 4.69 -16.51
CA LYS A 209 18.93 5.84 -16.09
C LYS A 209 19.25 6.39 -14.69
N ALA A 210 20.42 6.06 -14.13
CA ALA A 210 20.91 6.74 -12.95
C ALA A 210 21.30 8.17 -13.35
N ALA A 211 20.54 9.17 -12.89
CA ALA A 211 20.86 10.57 -13.11
C ALA A 211 22.28 10.85 -12.57
N ARG A 212 23.25 10.98 -13.47
CA ARG A 212 24.54 11.57 -13.12
C ARG A 212 24.31 13.06 -12.92
N PRO A 213 24.71 13.65 -11.77
CA PRO A 213 24.67 15.09 -11.63
C PRO A 213 25.50 15.72 -12.75
N VAL A 214 24.94 16.71 -13.45
CA VAL A 214 25.70 17.55 -14.36
C VAL A 214 26.74 18.27 -13.50
N ALA A 215 28.01 17.90 -13.68
CA ALA A 215 29.09 18.48 -12.92
C ALA A 215 29.20 19.97 -13.26
N ALA A 216 28.85 20.84 -12.31
CA ALA A 216 29.27 22.24 -12.37
C ALA A 216 30.81 22.28 -12.35
N PRO A 217 31.47 23.14 -13.15
CA PRO A 217 32.92 23.23 -13.17
C PRO A 217 33.40 23.87 -11.86
N GLY A 218 33.86 23.04 -10.94
CA GLY A 218 34.42 23.42 -9.65
C GLY A 218 35.35 22.31 -9.13
N PRO A 219 36.36 22.65 -8.30
CA PRO A 219 37.46 21.75 -7.99
C PRO A 219 36.96 20.46 -7.31
N ARG A 220 37.53 19.33 -7.76
CA ARG A 220 37.18 17.95 -7.40
C ARG A 220 37.01 17.77 -5.87
N GLY A 221 35.75 17.68 -5.43
CA GLY A 221 35.40 17.37 -4.05
C GLY A 221 35.67 15.91 -3.70
N LYS A 222 36.32 15.69 -2.55
CA LYS A 222 36.61 14.38 -1.96
C LYS A 222 35.33 13.60 -1.66
N LEU A 223 35.36 12.31 -1.95
CA LEU A 223 34.36 11.34 -1.54
C LEU A 223 34.44 11.17 -0.01
N GLY A 224 33.52 11.80 0.72
CA GLY A 224 33.51 11.75 2.18
C GLY A 224 32.44 12.65 2.77
N VAL A 225 31.56 12.04 3.56
CA VAL A 225 30.61 12.58 4.55
C VAL A 225 30.78 14.08 4.86
N HIS A 226 30.04 14.94 4.16
CA HIS A 226 29.83 16.31 4.63
C HIS A 226 28.78 16.31 5.75
N HIS A 227 29.27 16.32 7.00
CA HIS A 227 28.54 16.87 8.14
C HIS A 227 28.44 18.39 7.97
N GLY A 228 27.40 18.86 7.29
CA GLY A 228 26.86 20.22 7.46
C GLY A 228 25.61 20.16 8.33
N PRO A 229 25.25 21.23 9.07
CA PRO A 229 24.00 21.30 9.83
C PRO A 229 22.83 21.53 8.85
N GLY A 230 22.59 20.54 8.00
CA GLY A 230 21.49 20.49 7.05
C GLY A 230 20.69 19.25 7.38
N VAL A 231 19.51 19.48 7.97
CA VAL A 231 18.35 18.59 8.06
C VAL A 231 18.69 17.12 7.84
N ARG A 232 18.99 16.39 8.93
CA ARG A 232 18.90 14.93 8.93
C ARG A 232 17.56 14.59 8.28
N ALA A 233 17.59 13.87 7.15
CA ALA A 233 16.39 13.33 6.54
C ALA A 233 15.56 12.69 7.68
N ASP A 234 14.36 13.23 7.89
CA ASP A 234 13.48 12.81 8.98
C ASP A 234 13.47 11.27 9.01
N LYS A 235 13.66 10.68 10.20
CA LYS A 235 13.57 9.22 10.41
C LYS A 235 12.18 8.65 10.08
N ALA A 236 11.21 9.51 9.79
CA ALA A 236 10.00 9.13 9.08
C ALA A 236 10.38 8.95 7.60
N LEU A 237 10.60 7.70 7.18
CA LEU A 237 10.71 7.39 5.76
C LEU A 237 9.56 8.12 5.02
N PRO A 238 9.83 8.81 3.89
CA PRO A 238 8.74 9.32 3.06
C PRO A 238 7.76 8.17 2.84
N GLU A 239 6.46 8.46 2.88
CA GLU A 239 5.45 7.43 2.66
C GLU A 239 5.71 6.79 1.30
N ILE A 240 6.23 5.57 1.32
CA ILE A 240 6.75 4.90 0.12
C ILE A 240 5.64 4.75 -0.92
N ALA A 241 4.38 4.68 -0.45
CA ALA A 241 3.17 4.70 -1.27
C ALA A 241 3.08 5.90 -2.22
N ALA A 242 3.60 7.07 -1.84
CA ALA A 242 3.58 8.27 -2.67
C ALA A 242 4.61 8.21 -3.82
N LEU A 243 5.63 7.36 -3.69
CA LEU A 243 6.76 7.23 -4.61
C LEU A 243 6.63 6.04 -5.57
N ILE A 244 5.55 5.26 -5.45
CA ILE A 244 5.24 4.15 -6.35
C ILE A 244 4.99 4.72 -7.74
N ASP A 245 5.70 4.21 -8.74
CA ASP A 245 5.47 4.56 -10.14
C ASP A 245 4.33 3.74 -10.77
N LYS A 246 3.97 4.09 -12.01
CA LYS A 246 2.91 3.43 -12.77
C LYS A 246 3.16 1.92 -12.93
N GLU A 247 4.36 1.53 -13.35
CA GLU A 247 4.72 0.12 -13.61
C GLU A 247 4.68 -0.70 -12.31
N GLN A 248 5.18 -0.14 -11.21
CA GLN A 248 5.12 -0.72 -9.87
C GLN A 248 3.68 -0.86 -9.40
N PHE A 249 2.82 0.14 -9.63
CA PHE A 249 1.41 0.07 -9.27
C PHE A 249 0.66 -1.00 -10.07
N GLU A 250 0.96 -1.16 -11.36
CA GLU A 250 0.43 -2.24 -12.19
C GLU A 250 0.84 -3.63 -11.66
N LEU A 251 2.10 -3.79 -11.23
CA LEU A 251 2.56 -5.02 -10.58
C LEU A 251 1.88 -5.26 -9.22
N ILE A 252 1.64 -4.20 -8.44
CA ILE A 252 0.92 -4.28 -7.16
C ILE A 252 -0.53 -4.72 -7.38
N SER A 253 -1.19 -4.16 -8.39
CA SER A 253 -2.60 -4.40 -8.70
C SER A 253 -2.86 -5.60 -9.63
N HIS A 254 -1.80 -6.28 -10.08
CA HIS A 254 -1.90 -7.46 -10.95
C HIS A 254 -2.87 -8.51 -10.37
N PRO A 255 -3.69 -9.19 -11.21
CA PRO A 255 -4.69 -10.17 -10.79
C PRO A 255 -4.24 -11.14 -9.68
N GLU A 256 -5.21 -11.52 -8.85
CA GLU A 256 -5.02 -12.35 -7.64
C GLU A 256 -4.60 -13.81 -7.91
N SER A 257 -4.83 -14.32 -9.12
CA SER A 257 -4.49 -15.69 -9.50
C SER A 257 -3.20 -15.77 -10.31
N GLY A 258 -2.42 -16.83 -10.06
CA GLY A 258 -1.23 -17.16 -10.86
C GLY A 258 0.09 -16.81 -10.19
N ILE A 259 1.17 -16.91 -10.96
CA ILE A 259 2.54 -16.64 -10.51
C ILE A 259 2.98 -15.30 -11.11
N VAL A 260 3.45 -14.40 -10.24
CA VAL A 260 4.02 -13.12 -10.66
C VAL A 260 5.50 -13.10 -10.34
N VAL A 261 6.34 -12.89 -11.34
CA VAL A 261 7.80 -12.80 -11.20
C VAL A 261 8.21 -11.34 -11.39
N ILE A 262 8.78 -10.73 -10.35
CA ILE A 262 9.25 -9.34 -10.39
C ILE A 262 10.78 -9.33 -10.54
N GLN A 263 11.27 -8.96 -11.72
CA GLN A 263 12.70 -8.81 -12.00
C GLN A 263 13.07 -7.33 -12.11
N GLY A 264 14.26 -6.96 -11.64
CA GLY A 264 14.74 -5.59 -11.69
C GLY A 264 16.11 -5.41 -11.05
N GLY A 265 16.80 -4.32 -11.38
CA GLY A 265 18.13 -3.99 -10.86
C GLY A 265 18.17 -3.77 -9.35
N ALA A 266 19.36 -3.78 -8.75
CA ALA A 266 19.52 -3.41 -7.35
C ALA A 266 18.95 -1.99 -7.10
N GLY A 267 18.21 -1.81 -6.01
CA GLY A 267 17.59 -0.51 -5.67
C GLY A 267 16.26 -0.20 -6.38
N SER A 268 15.78 -1.05 -7.30
CA SER A 268 14.54 -0.81 -8.08
C SER A 268 13.22 -0.98 -7.31
N GLY A 269 13.23 -0.97 -5.97
CA GLY A 269 11.99 -1.06 -5.18
C GLY A 269 11.27 -2.42 -5.15
N LYS A 270 11.86 -3.52 -5.64
CA LYS A 270 11.18 -4.85 -5.69
C LYS A 270 10.54 -5.29 -4.36
N THR A 271 11.27 -5.15 -3.26
CA THR A 271 10.76 -5.51 -1.92
C THR A 271 9.57 -4.63 -1.56
N THR A 272 9.62 -3.34 -1.87
CA THR A 272 8.50 -2.41 -1.69
C THR A 272 7.29 -2.87 -2.48
N VAL A 273 7.43 -3.16 -3.77
CA VAL A 273 6.35 -3.65 -4.63
C VAL A 273 5.72 -4.91 -4.03
N ALA A 274 6.53 -5.87 -3.57
CA ALA A 274 6.03 -7.09 -2.94
C ALA A 274 5.22 -6.81 -1.65
N LEU A 275 5.68 -5.90 -0.79
CA LEU A 275 4.98 -5.54 0.45
C LEU A 275 3.66 -4.82 0.18
N HIS A 276 3.69 -3.86 -0.75
CA HIS A 276 2.48 -3.16 -1.18
C HIS A 276 1.50 -4.10 -1.88
N ARG A 277 1.99 -5.11 -2.62
CA ARG A 277 1.14 -6.15 -3.22
C ARG A 277 0.44 -6.99 -2.16
N VAL A 278 1.13 -7.40 -1.10
CA VAL A 278 0.48 -8.12 0.03
C VAL A 278 -0.62 -7.26 0.66
N ALA A 279 -0.35 -5.97 0.88
CA ALA A 279 -1.34 -5.04 1.39
C ALA A 279 -2.53 -4.84 0.45
N TYR A 280 -2.27 -4.77 -0.86
CA TYR A 280 -3.30 -4.66 -1.88
C TYR A 280 -4.18 -5.92 -1.92
N LEU A 281 -3.58 -7.12 -1.94
CA LEU A 281 -4.32 -8.39 -2.00
C LEU A 281 -5.17 -8.62 -0.74
N ASN A 282 -4.60 -8.39 0.45
CA ASN A 282 -5.34 -8.47 1.71
C ASN A 282 -6.53 -7.51 1.77
N PHE A 283 -6.37 -6.33 1.18
CA PHE A 283 -7.43 -5.35 1.11
C PHE A 283 -8.51 -5.74 0.08
N ALA A 284 -8.09 -6.16 -1.12
CA ALA A 284 -9.00 -6.47 -2.24
C ALA A 284 -9.86 -7.71 -1.97
N ASP A 285 -9.28 -8.77 -1.40
CA ASP A 285 -10.03 -9.93 -0.93
C ASP A 285 -9.46 -10.41 0.42
N GLY A 286 -9.91 -9.75 1.48
CA GLY A 286 -9.51 -10.09 2.84
C GLY A 286 -9.96 -11.47 3.32
N LYS A 287 -10.93 -12.13 2.65
CA LYS A 287 -11.36 -13.50 2.99
C LYS A 287 -10.38 -14.52 2.46
N ARG A 288 -9.91 -14.34 1.22
CA ARG A 288 -8.89 -15.19 0.59
C ARG A 288 -7.50 -14.89 1.13
N PHE A 289 -7.11 -13.63 1.16
CA PHE A 289 -5.78 -13.17 1.56
C PHE A 289 -5.75 -12.73 3.02
N ARG A 290 -6.25 -13.57 3.93
CA ARG A 290 -6.14 -13.34 5.37
C ARG A 290 -4.66 -13.36 5.79
N PRO A 291 -4.23 -12.56 6.79
CA PRO A 291 -2.83 -12.53 7.20
C PRO A 291 -2.25 -13.90 7.57
N ASN A 292 -3.05 -14.76 8.20
CA ASN A 292 -2.67 -16.12 8.57
C ASN A 292 -2.68 -17.12 7.39
N ALA A 293 -3.24 -16.76 6.25
CA ALA A 293 -3.24 -17.54 5.01
C ALA A 293 -2.12 -17.10 4.04
N MET A 294 -1.33 -16.11 4.42
CA MET A 294 -0.19 -15.61 3.66
C MET A 294 1.13 -16.01 4.34
N LEU A 295 2.23 -16.05 3.58
CA LEU A 295 3.57 -16.29 4.09
C LEU A 295 4.57 -15.41 3.35
N PHE A 296 5.38 -14.65 4.09
CA PHE A 296 6.43 -13.82 3.51
C PHE A 296 7.81 -14.41 3.83
N VAL A 297 8.52 -14.89 2.81
CA VAL A 297 9.84 -15.54 2.98
C VAL A 297 10.95 -14.61 2.51
N VAL A 298 11.95 -14.39 3.36
CA VAL A 298 13.11 -13.51 3.08
C VAL A 298 14.44 -14.24 3.31
N PRO A 299 15.55 -13.78 2.70
CA PRO A 299 16.83 -14.48 2.82
C PRO A 299 17.53 -14.28 4.17
N SER A 300 17.20 -13.23 4.93
CA SER A 300 17.94 -12.88 6.16
C SER A 300 17.04 -12.40 7.30
N GLN A 301 17.51 -12.57 8.53
CA GLN A 301 16.81 -12.12 9.74
C GLN A 301 16.69 -10.59 9.83
N ALA A 302 17.62 -9.85 9.22
CA ALA A 302 17.51 -8.40 9.13
C ALA A 302 16.27 -7.98 8.31
N LEU A 303 16.01 -8.66 7.20
CA LEU A 303 14.83 -8.42 6.38
C LEU A 303 13.53 -8.85 7.08
N VAL A 304 13.57 -9.90 7.90
CA VAL A 304 12.40 -10.30 8.72
C VAL A 304 11.98 -9.12 9.60
N ARG A 305 12.93 -8.52 10.34
CA ARG A 305 12.67 -7.36 11.21
C ARG A 305 12.16 -6.15 10.44
N TYR A 306 12.73 -5.88 9.26
CA TYR A 306 12.28 -4.79 8.39
C TYR A 306 10.83 -4.99 7.95
N VAL A 307 10.52 -6.14 7.36
CA VAL A 307 9.18 -6.44 6.83
C VAL A 307 8.13 -6.49 7.95
N ALA A 308 8.48 -7.05 9.11
CA ALA A 308 7.61 -7.10 10.28
C ALA A 308 7.24 -5.71 10.83
N GLY A 309 8.06 -4.68 10.58
CA GLY A 309 7.70 -3.28 10.88
C GLY A 309 6.87 -2.62 9.78
N VAL A 310 7.12 -2.94 8.51
CA VAL A 310 6.47 -2.28 7.36
C VAL A 310 5.03 -2.77 7.13
N LEU A 311 4.77 -4.08 7.20
CA LEU A 311 3.42 -4.62 6.94
C LEU A 311 2.35 -4.03 7.89
N PRO A 312 2.59 -3.92 9.21
CA PRO A 312 1.68 -3.21 10.11
C PRO A 312 1.43 -1.76 9.70
N ALA A 313 2.48 -1.05 9.26
CA ALA A 313 2.36 0.33 8.80
C ALA A 313 1.57 0.48 7.48
N LEU A 314 1.39 -0.62 6.73
CA LEU A 314 0.50 -0.73 5.57
C LEU A 314 -0.90 -1.25 5.93
N GLY A 315 -1.17 -1.45 7.23
CA GLY A 315 -2.46 -1.92 7.73
C GLY A 315 -2.66 -3.44 7.67
N VAL A 316 -1.60 -4.22 7.40
CA VAL A 316 -1.67 -5.69 7.42
C VAL A 316 -0.91 -6.23 8.62
N ASN A 317 -1.66 -6.70 9.61
CA ASN A 317 -1.09 -7.28 10.83
C ASN A 317 -1.18 -8.80 10.81
N GLY A 318 -0.15 -9.48 11.34
CA GLY A 318 -0.20 -10.92 11.56
C GLY A 318 0.21 -11.80 10.38
N VAL A 319 0.84 -11.24 9.34
CA VAL A 319 1.47 -12.05 8.28
C VAL A 319 2.74 -12.70 8.84
N PRO A 320 2.88 -14.04 8.79
CA PRO A 320 4.13 -14.70 9.14
C PRO A 320 5.26 -14.26 8.20
N VAL A 321 6.33 -13.72 8.79
CA VAL A 321 7.56 -13.34 8.08
C VAL A 321 8.69 -14.21 8.59
N VAL A 322 9.30 -14.99 7.71
CA VAL A 322 10.29 -16.00 8.08
C VAL A 322 11.46 -16.05 7.11
N THR A 323 12.59 -16.59 7.56
CA THR A 323 13.62 -17.02 6.61
C THR A 323 13.30 -18.40 6.07
N TYR A 324 13.77 -18.68 4.85
CA TYR A 324 13.63 -20.02 4.26
C TYR A 324 14.17 -21.10 5.19
N THR A 325 15.37 -20.91 5.76
CA THR A 325 15.98 -21.88 6.67
C THR A 325 15.14 -22.14 7.92
N SER A 326 14.55 -21.10 8.50
CA SER A 326 13.69 -21.24 9.69
C SER A 326 12.39 -21.97 9.36
N TRP A 327 11.75 -21.59 8.25
CA TRP A 327 10.54 -22.24 7.76
C TRP A 327 10.77 -23.70 7.38
N ALA A 328 11.83 -24.00 6.64
CA ALA A 328 12.19 -25.36 6.23
C ALA A 328 12.51 -26.24 7.45
N ARG A 329 13.24 -25.70 8.45
CA ARG A 329 13.53 -26.43 9.69
C ARG A 329 12.26 -26.78 10.46
N SER A 330 11.36 -25.81 10.68
CA SER A 330 10.13 -26.04 11.43
C SER A 330 9.19 -27.01 10.71
N THR A 331 9.07 -26.88 9.38
CA THR A 331 8.26 -27.77 8.54
C THR A 331 8.83 -29.19 8.54
N ARG A 332 10.16 -29.34 8.41
CA ARG A 332 10.84 -30.64 8.46
C ARG A 332 10.60 -31.35 9.78
N LEU A 333 10.79 -30.68 10.92
CA LEU A 333 10.61 -31.29 12.24
C LEU A 333 9.15 -31.72 12.50
N LYS A 334 8.18 -31.02 11.91
CA LYS A 334 6.77 -31.39 12.00
C LYS A 334 6.42 -32.63 11.15
N LEU A 335 6.92 -32.69 9.91
CA LEU A 335 6.58 -33.77 8.97
C LEU A 335 7.46 -35.02 9.14
N LEU A 336 8.67 -34.84 9.67
CA LEU A 336 9.69 -35.87 9.83
C LEU A 336 10.35 -35.75 11.22
N PRO A 337 9.63 -36.09 12.30
CA PRO A 337 10.10 -35.89 13.68
C PRO A 337 11.36 -36.70 14.00
N ASP A 338 11.56 -37.84 13.34
CA ASP A 338 12.73 -38.71 13.52
C ASP A 338 14.00 -38.18 12.84
N THR A 339 13.93 -37.04 12.14
CA THR A 339 15.11 -36.49 11.46
C THR A 339 16.06 -35.79 12.43
N PRO A 340 17.38 -35.91 12.23
CA PRO A 340 18.36 -35.22 13.05
C PRO A 340 18.13 -33.70 13.09
N VAL A 341 18.24 -33.15 14.30
CA VAL A 341 18.06 -31.70 14.53
C VAL A 341 19.23 -30.91 13.95
N LYS A 342 20.45 -31.48 13.99
CA LYS A 342 21.67 -30.83 13.53
C LYS A 342 21.64 -30.65 12.01
N TYR A 343 21.67 -29.40 11.58
CA TYR A 343 21.78 -29.04 10.18
C TYR A 343 23.25 -29.01 9.77
N ASN A 344 23.55 -29.52 8.57
CA ASN A 344 24.86 -29.36 7.95
C ASN A 344 24.69 -28.46 6.72
N ASP A 345 25.28 -27.26 6.78
CA ASP A 345 25.27 -26.28 5.70
C ASP A 345 26.17 -26.71 4.52
N ASP A 346 27.12 -27.62 4.75
CA ASP A 346 28.05 -28.13 3.74
C ASP A 346 27.94 -29.66 3.61
N PRO A 347 26.89 -30.16 2.93
CA PRO A 347 26.71 -31.59 2.72
C PRO A 347 27.79 -32.13 1.76
N PRO A 348 28.40 -33.30 2.07
CA PRO A 348 29.33 -33.98 1.17
C PRO A 348 28.75 -34.15 -0.25
N GLU A 349 29.61 -34.12 -1.27
CA GLU A 349 29.20 -34.10 -2.69
C GLU A 349 28.30 -35.28 -3.07
N ASN A 350 28.56 -36.49 -2.55
CA ASN A 350 27.70 -37.65 -2.77
C ASN A 350 26.27 -37.44 -2.22
N VAL A 351 26.11 -36.81 -1.06
CA VAL A 351 24.81 -36.47 -0.47
C VAL A 351 24.11 -35.41 -1.32
N SER A 352 24.83 -34.39 -1.77
CA SER A 352 24.31 -33.35 -2.66
C SER A 352 23.82 -33.91 -3.99
N ARG A 353 24.55 -34.86 -4.58
CA ARG A 353 24.15 -35.56 -5.81
C ARG A 353 22.88 -36.38 -5.62
N VAL A 354 22.80 -37.16 -4.54
CA VAL A 354 21.59 -37.94 -4.24
C VAL A 354 20.40 -37.01 -4.08
N LYS A 355 20.52 -35.92 -3.28
CA LYS A 355 19.44 -34.94 -3.07
C LYS A 355 18.95 -34.27 -4.35
N LYS A 356 19.81 -34.07 -5.35
CA LYS A 356 19.48 -33.46 -6.65
C LYS A 356 19.03 -34.47 -7.71
N HIS A 357 19.16 -35.77 -7.45
CA HIS A 357 18.83 -36.80 -8.42
C HIS A 357 17.30 -36.90 -8.60
N PRO A 358 16.76 -37.00 -9.84
CA PRO A 358 15.31 -37.03 -10.09
C PRO A 358 14.53 -38.10 -9.31
N ARG A 359 15.13 -39.28 -9.10
CA ARG A 359 14.56 -40.37 -8.26
C ARG A 359 14.22 -39.95 -6.82
N MET A 360 14.74 -38.83 -6.31
CA MET A 360 14.31 -38.30 -5.03
C MET A 360 12.81 -38.00 -4.99
N LEU A 361 12.21 -37.59 -6.11
CA LEU A 361 10.78 -37.37 -6.19
C LEU A 361 9.99 -38.67 -5.99
N ASP A 362 10.47 -39.78 -6.57
CA ASP A 362 9.86 -41.11 -6.39
C ASP A 362 9.96 -41.57 -4.94
N ILE A 363 11.13 -41.37 -4.32
CA ILE A 363 11.37 -41.71 -2.91
C ILE A 363 10.45 -40.88 -1.99
N LEU A 364 10.30 -39.58 -2.24
CA LEU A 364 9.40 -38.71 -1.49
C LEU A 364 7.94 -39.13 -1.67
N THR A 365 7.53 -39.48 -2.89
CA THR A 365 6.17 -39.97 -3.18
C THR A 365 5.89 -41.27 -2.43
N ALA A 366 6.83 -42.22 -2.46
CA ALA A 366 6.71 -43.47 -1.71
C ALA A 366 6.70 -43.26 -0.19
N LEU A 367 7.45 -42.27 0.32
CA LEU A 367 7.43 -41.89 1.73
C LEU A 367 6.07 -41.33 2.16
N VAL A 368 5.52 -40.39 1.39
CA VAL A 368 4.19 -39.81 1.65
C VAL A 368 3.11 -40.88 1.60
N ALA A 369 3.12 -41.76 0.61
CA ALA A 369 2.16 -42.87 0.49
C ALA A 369 2.23 -43.84 1.68
N ARG A 370 3.42 -44.05 2.25
CA ARG A 370 3.59 -44.87 3.46
C ARG A 370 3.08 -44.17 4.71
N GLN A 371 3.36 -42.88 4.88
CA GLN A 371 2.84 -42.09 6.01
C GLN A 371 1.31 -42.00 5.97
N ALA A 372 0.71 -41.80 4.79
CA ALA A 372 -0.74 -41.74 4.63
C ALA A 372 -1.46 -43.06 4.96
N ARG A 373 -0.75 -44.20 4.99
CA ARG A 373 -1.29 -45.49 5.44
C ARG A 373 -1.18 -45.72 6.95
N GLN A 374 -0.42 -44.88 7.65
CA GLN A 374 -0.17 -44.98 9.10
C GLN A 374 -1.04 -44.02 9.92
N ILE A 375 -1.74 -43.10 9.25
CA ILE A 375 -2.79 -42.21 9.78
C ILE A 375 -4.12 -42.87 9.47
#